data_AF-A0A8C8SB32-F1
#
_entry.id   AF-A0A8C8SB32-F1
#
_cell.length_a   1.000
_cell.length_b   1.000
_cell.length_c   1.000
_cell.angle_alpha   90.00
_cell.angle_beta   90.00
_cell.angle_gamma   90.00
#
_symmetry.space_group_name_H-M   'P 1'
#
loop_
_entity.id
_entity.type
_entity.pdbx_description
1 polymer ?
#
loop_
_entity_poly.entity_id
_entity_poly.type
_entity_poly.pdbx_seq_one_letter_code
_entity_poly.pdbx_strand_id
1 'polypeptide(L)'
;MTLGGSMSSGYCSLDEELEDCFFTAKTTFFRSSQNKVPAKNVTKAVEEEKPKAPTIEEIKQKIDTYNSKVTNSLLMKQNDDGTYTGFIKVHLKLRRPVTVPATIRPQSIYDALKEVNLADMADRRTSFYLPLDAVKQLHISSLTTVSEVIQGLLKKFMVMDNPQKFALFKQMQRDGQVLFQKLPLTEYPLYLRLLAGPDTDSLSFVLKENETGEVEWDAFSIPELQNFLMILDKEEKDKIQQVQKKYNIFKQRLQETLKEAEGKAG
;
A
#
# COMPACT_ATOMS: atom_id res chain seq x y z
N MET A 1 69.54 -10.57 9.02
CA MET A 1 68.66 -9.39 9.22
C MET A 1 68.08 -9.09 7.84
N THR A 2 66.78 -9.10 7.50
CA THR A 2 65.50 -9.10 8.22
C THR A 2 64.41 -9.53 7.22
N LEU A 3 63.29 -10.03 7.75
CA LEU A 3 62.09 -10.58 7.10
C LEU A 3 61.24 -9.59 6.28
N GLY A 4 60.31 -10.15 5.47
CA GLY A 4 59.02 -9.57 5.06
C GLY A 4 58.79 -9.72 3.55
N GLY A 5 57.87 -10.52 3.01
CA GLY A 5 56.51 -10.85 3.47
C GLY A 5 55.51 -9.89 2.83
N SER A 6 54.78 -10.32 1.78
CA SER A 6 53.31 -10.21 1.72
C SER A 6 52.75 -10.58 0.35
N MET A 7 51.72 -11.43 0.44
CA MET A 7 50.82 -11.89 -0.61
C MET A 7 49.92 -10.74 -1.07
N SER A 8 49.77 -10.56 -2.37
CA SER A 8 48.71 -9.70 -2.92
C SER A 8 47.47 -10.56 -3.15
N SER A 9 46.49 -10.34 -2.27
CA SER A 9 45.12 -10.85 -2.30
C SER A 9 44.44 -10.58 -3.64
N GLY A 10 43.98 -11.64 -4.30
CA GLY A 10 42.99 -11.55 -5.36
C GLY A 10 41.61 -11.32 -4.73
N TYR A 11 41.11 -10.09 -4.86
CA TYR A 11 39.70 -9.79 -4.62
C TYR A 11 38.87 -10.52 -5.66
N CYS A 12 38.28 -11.66 -5.28
CA CYS A 12 37.19 -12.27 -6.03
C CYS A 12 35.89 -11.62 -5.56
N SER A 13 35.32 -10.82 -6.44
CA SER A 13 34.03 -10.17 -6.32
C SER A 13 32.92 -11.22 -6.14
N LEU A 14 32.27 -11.22 -4.98
CA LEU A 14 30.98 -11.87 -4.75
C LEU A 14 30.05 -10.86 -4.06
N ASP A 15 29.89 -9.70 -4.70
CA ASP A 15 28.69 -8.89 -4.59
C ASP A 15 27.71 -9.41 -5.65
N GLU A 16 26.97 -10.48 -5.34
CA GLU A 16 25.80 -10.94 -6.11
C GLU A 16 25.11 -12.06 -5.31
N GLU A 17 24.32 -11.70 -4.29
CA GLU A 17 23.16 -12.49 -3.79
C GLU A 17 22.44 -11.86 -2.57
N LEU A 18 22.75 -10.61 -2.17
CA LEU A 18 22.05 -9.94 -1.07
C LEU A 18 20.75 -9.23 -1.50
N GLU A 19 19.90 -9.90 -2.28
CA GLU A 19 18.55 -9.40 -2.60
C GLU A 19 17.49 -10.51 -2.64
N ASP A 20 17.55 -11.49 -1.74
CA ASP A 20 16.33 -12.21 -1.37
C ASP A 20 15.52 -11.32 -0.43
N CYS A 21 14.56 -10.58 -1.01
CA CYS A 21 13.52 -9.87 -0.28
C CYS A 21 12.71 -10.86 0.57
N PHE A 22 13.10 -11.05 1.82
CA PHE A 22 12.38 -11.89 2.77
C PHE A 22 11.02 -11.25 3.11
N PHE A 23 9.98 -11.68 2.41
CA PHE A 23 8.59 -11.44 2.81
C PHE A 23 8.22 -12.42 3.93
N THR A 24 8.53 -12.04 5.16
CA THR A 24 7.91 -12.67 6.34
C THR A 24 6.67 -11.85 6.67
N ALA A 25 5.48 -12.45 6.55
CA ALA A 25 4.26 -11.86 7.06
C ALA A 25 4.45 -11.60 8.56
N LYS A 26 4.46 -10.34 8.98
CA LYS A 26 4.54 -9.98 10.41
C LYS A 26 3.17 -10.22 11.03
N THR A 27 2.99 -11.35 11.70
CA THR A 27 1.85 -11.59 12.57
C THR A 27 2.16 -11.00 13.95
N THR A 28 1.59 -9.83 14.26
CA THR A 28 1.57 -9.35 15.64
C THR A 28 0.55 -10.15 16.43
N PHE A 29 1.02 -11.17 17.16
CA PHE A 29 0.22 -11.88 18.14
C PHE A 29 -0.04 -10.98 19.36
N PHE A 30 -1.31 -10.79 19.70
CA PHE A 30 -1.73 -10.13 20.94
C PHE A 30 -1.22 -10.92 22.16
N ARG A 31 -0.42 -10.28 23.00
CA ARG A 31 -0.04 -10.82 24.32
C ARG A 31 -1.18 -10.57 25.31
N SER A 32 -2.00 -11.58 25.54
CA SER A 32 -2.95 -11.61 26.67
C SER A 32 -2.18 -11.76 27.99
N SER A 33 -2.44 -10.86 28.95
CA SER A 33 -2.08 -11.04 30.36
C SER A 33 -3.35 -10.89 31.19
N GLN A 34 -3.80 -11.99 31.78
CA GLN A 34 -4.92 -12.00 32.71
C GLN A 34 -4.45 -11.78 34.16
N ASN A 35 -5.16 -10.87 34.82
CA ASN A 35 -5.58 -10.84 36.23
C ASN A 35 -4.57 -10.56 37.37
N LYS A 36 -4.66 -9.34 37.91
CA LYS A 36 -4.77 -9.06 39.36
C LYS A 36 -5.72 -7.86 39.61
N VAL A 37 -6.65 -8.03 40.55
CA VAL A 37 -7.76 -7.11 40.94
C VAL A 37 -7.31 -6.20 42.14
N PRO A 38 -8.11 -5.25 42.63
CA PRO A 38 -8.29 -3.85 42.18
C PRO A 38 -7.66 -2.83 43.14
N ALA A 39 -7.32 -1.64 42.65
CA ALA A 39 -7.12 -0.45 43.49
C ALA A 39 -8.05 0.67 43.01
N LYS A 40 -8.96 1.10 43.90
CA LYS A 40 -9.81 2.28 43.72
C LYS A 40 -8.91 3.51 43.60
N ASN A 41 -8.86 4.13 42.43
CA ASN A 41 -8.50 5.53 42.29
C ASN A 41 -9.49 6.21 41.36
N VAL A 42 -10.34 7.02 41.98
CA VAL A 42 -11.25 7.96 41.33
C VAL A 42 -10.42 8.89 40.47
N THR A 43 -10.50 8.73 39.16
CA THR A 43 -9.94 9.69 38.21
C THR A 43 -11.03 9.96 37.18
N LYS A 44 -11.43 11.22 37.13
CA LYS A 44 -12.52 11.78 36.33
C LYS A 44 -12.48 11.24 34.89
N ALA A 45 -13.61 10.74 34.43
CA ALA A 45 -13.87 10.56 33.02
C ALA A 45 -13.72 11.93 32.35
N VAL A 46 -12.64 12.11 31.58
CA VAL A 46 -12.61 13.12 30.54
C VAL A 46 -13.41 12.50 29.41
N GLU A 47 -14.68 12.87 29.31
CA GLU A 47 -15.48 12.63 28.12
C GLU A 47 -14.71 13.24 26.94
N GLU A 48 -14.18 12.38 26.07
CA GLU A 48 -13.72 12.80 24.75
C GLU A 48 -14.95 13.36 24.03
N GLU A 49 -15.06 14.69 24.03
CA GLU A 49 -16.12 15.41 23.37
C GLU A 49 -16.03 15.13 21.86
N LYS A 50 -16.95 14.27 21.39
CA LYS A 50 -17.13 13.95 19.98
C LYS A 50 -17.24 15.28 19.21
N PRO A 51 -16.38 15.57 18.21
CA PRO A 51 -16.39 16.88 17.57
C PRO A 51 -17.76 17.16 16.96
N LYS A 52 -18.40 18.24 17.43
CA LYS A 52 -19.70 18.71 16.95
C LYS A 52 -19.62 18.92 15.44
N ALA A 53 -20.62 18.44 14.71
CA ALA A 53 -20.69 18.68 13.27
C ALA A 53 -20.68 20.20 13.02
N PRO A 54 -19.79 20.72 12.16
CA PRO A 54 -19.65 22.15 11.94
C PRO A 54 -20.95 22.75 11.39
N THR A 55 -21.26 23.96 11.82
CA THR A 55 -22.47 24.66 11.36
C THR A 55 -22.33 25.12 9.91
N ILE A 56 -23.45 25.39 9.23
CA ILE A 56 -23.47 25.86 7.83
C ILE A 56 -22.68 27.19 7.69
N GLU A 57 -22.78 28.06 8.70
CA GLU A 57 -22.05 29.34 8.74
C GLU A 57 -20.55 29.15 8.92
N GLU A 58 -20.13 28.23 9.80
CA GLU A 58 -18.70 27.87 9.94
C GLU A 58 -18.13 27.30 8.65
N ILE A 59 -18.89 26.46 7.93
CA ILE A 59 -18.47 25.94 6.63
C ILE A 59 -18.32 27.07 5.63
N LYS A 60 -19.26 28.02 5.59
CA LYS A 60 -19.16 29.20 4.72
C LYS A 60 -17.90 30.01 4.99
N GLN A 61 -17.62 30.31 6.26
CA GLN A 61 -16.40 31.03 6.65
C GLN A 61 -15.12 30.27 6.28
N LYS A 62 -15.11 28.94 6.44
CA LYS A 62 -13.98 28.10 6.01
C LYS A 62 -13.82 28.12 4.50
N ILE A 63 -14.89 28.10 3.72
CA ILE A 63 -14.86 28.21 2.26
C ILE A 63 -14.30 29.56 1.83
N ASP A 64 -14.74 30.66 2.44
CA ASP A 64 -14.22 32.00 2.13
C ASP A 64 -12.72 32.10 2.46
N THR A 65 -12.32 31.57 3.61
CA THR A 65 -10.92 31.48 4.02
C THR A 65 -10.09 30.64 3.04
N TYR A 66 -10.62 29.48 2.62
CA TYR A 66 -9.99 28.62 1.63
C TYR A 66 -9.80 29.37 0.32
N ASN A 67 -10.88 29.92 -0.24
CA ASN A 67 -10.92 30.60 -1.54
C ASN A 67 -10.00 31.83 -1.57
N SER A 68 -9.85 32.56 -0.47
CA SER A 68 -8.92 33.70 -0.37
C SER A 68 -7.45 33.31 -0.58
N LYS A 69 -7.09 32.04 -0.32
CA LYS A 69 -5.74 31.50 -0.47
C LYS A 69 -5.54 30.75 -1.79
N VAL A 70 -6.61 30.52 -2.56
CA VAL A 70 -6.52 29.81 -3.84
C VAL A 70 -5.93 30.77 -4.88
N THR A 71 -4.85 30.36 -5.53
CA THR A 71 -4.19 31.15 -6.59
C THR A 71 -4.67 30.81 -8.00
N ASN A 72 -5.41 29.72 -8.16
CA ASN A 72 -5.95 29.24 -9.42
C ASN A 72 -7.50 29.27 -9.42
N SER A 73 -8.16 28.83 -10.49
CA SER A 73 -9.63 28.84 -10.57
C SER A 73 -10.31 27.66 -9.86
N LEU A 74 -9.63 26.96 -8.94
CA LEU A 74 -10.14 25.76 -8.26
C LEU A 74 -10.79 26.10 -6.92
N LEU A 75 -11.83 26.92 -6.98
CA LEU A 75 -12.57 27.40 -5.81
C LEU A 75 -13.53 26.33 -5.28
N MET A 76 -13.90 26.47 -4.01
CA MET A 76 -15.03 25.76 -3.41
C MET A 76 -16.29 26.63 -3.47
N LYS A 77 -17.43 26.01 -3.72
CA LYS A 77 -18.73 26.68 -3.81
C LYS A 77 -19.73 26.02 -2.86
N GLN A 78 -20.40 26.82 -2.05
CA GLN A 78 -21.52 26.36 -1.24
C GLN A 78 -22.81 26.32 -2.08
N ASN A 79 -23.62 25.29 -1.86
CA ASN A 79 -24.92 25.08 -2.47
C ASN A 79 -26.03 25.51 -1.51
N ASP A 80 -27.24 25.68 -2.04
CA ASP A 80 -28.41 26.14 -1.29
C ASP A 80 -28.87 25.13 -0.22
N ASP A 81 -28.57 23.84 -0.42
CA ASP A 81 -28.87 22.74 0.51
C ASP A 81 -27.86 22.63 1.67
N GLY A 82 -26.90 23.54 1.75
CA GLY A 82 -25.83 23.54 2.75
C GLY A 82 -24.65 22.63 2.42
N THR A 83 -24.73 21.83 1.35
CA THR A 83 -23.57 21.10 0.83
C THR A 83 -22.62 22.06 0.12
N TYR A 84 -21.43 21.57 -0.23
CA TYR A 84 -20.49 22.35 -1.04
C TYR A 84 -19.76 21.44 -2.02
N THR A 85 -19.30 22.03 -3.11
CA THR A 85 -18.49 21.35 -4.12
C THR A 85 -17.12 22.00 -4.24
N GLY A 86 -16.17 21.24 -4.78
CA GLY A 86 -14.82 21.73 -5.00
C GLY A 86 -13.94 20.69 -5.65
N PHE A 87 -12.64 20.98 -5.68
CA PHE A 87 -11.67 20.15 -6.37
C PHE A 87 -10.72 19.45 -5.41
N ILE A 88 -10.40 18.20 -5.71
CA ILE A 88 -9.27 17.50 -5.11
C ILE A 88 -8.34 16.98 -6.21
N LYS A 89 -7.05 16.86 -5.90
CA LYS A 89 -6.06 16.19 -6.75
C LYS A 89 -5.65 14.89 -6.09
N VAL A 90 -5.75 13.79 -6.82
CA VAL A 90 -5.36 12.46 -6.37
C VAL A 90 -4.20 11.99 -7.24
N HIS A 91 -3.09 11.63 -6.61
CA HIS A 91 -1.96 10.97 -7.25
C HIS A 91 -2.24 9.46 -7.28
N LEU A 92 -2.19 8.84 -8.45
CA LEU A 92 -2.36 7.41 -8.61
C LEU A 92 -0.98 6.77 -8.64
N LYS A 93 -0.65 6.05 -7.58
CA LYS A 93 0.58 5.27 -7.43
C LYS A 93 0.24 3.79 -7.40
N LEU A 94 -0.23 3.28 -8.54
CA LEU A 94 -0.57 1.87 -8.72
C LEU A 94 0.66 1.12 -9.25
N ARG A 95 0.88 -0.11 -8.81
CA ARG A 95 2.05 -0.90 -9.20
C ARG A 95 1.67 -2.03 -10.15
N ARG A 96 0.83 -1.83 -11.18
CA ARG A 96 0.45 -2.96 -12.06
C ARG A 96 0.22 -2.64 -13.54
N PRO A 97 0.59 -3.60 -14.43
CA PRO A 97 -0.06 -3.82 -15.72
C PRO A 97 -1.53 -4.29 -15.52
N VAL A 98 -2.51 -3.63 -16.16
CA VAL A 98 -3.96 -3.84 -15.97
C VAL A 98 -4.54 -4.72 -17.08
N THR A 99 -5.27 -5.79 -16.75
CA THR A 99 -5.94 -6.65 -17.75
C THR A 99 -7.11 -5.93 -18.45
N VAL A 100 -7.11 -5.85 -19.78
CA VAL A 100 -8.21 -5.36 -20.64
C VAL A 100 -8.78 -6.45 -21.57
N PRO A 101 -10.07 -6.37 -21.96
CA PRO A 101 -10.68 -7.22 -22.99
C PRO A 101 -10.11 -6.93 -24.39
N ALA A 102 -10.00 -7.96 -25.23
CA ALA A 102 -9.31 -7.94 -26.53
C ALA A 102 -9.86 -7.01 -27.63
N THR A 103 -10.90 -6.23 -27.37
CA THR A 103 -11.60 -5.45 -28.40
C THR A 103 -10.89 -4.18 -28.83
N ILE A 104 -9.82 -3.77 -28.13
CA ILE A 104 -9.05 -2.55 -28.43
C ILE A 104 -7.64 -2.91 -28.95
N ARG A 105 -7.55 -3.90 -29.84
CA ARG A 105 -6.37 -4.02 -30.73
C ARG A 105 -6.61 -3.13 -31.95
N PRO A 106 -5.61 -2.37 -32.45
CA PRO A 106 -5.63 -2.02 -33.86
C PRO A 106 -5.63 -3.34 -34.64
N GLN A 107 -6.67 -3.57 -35.44
CA GLN A 107 -6.85 -4.82 -36.17
C GLN A 107 -5.61 -5.08 -37.03
N SER A 108 -4.82 -6.10 -36.67
CA SER A 108 -3.90 -6.69 -37.63
C SER A 108 -4.74 -7.37 -38.71
N ILE A 109 -4.30 -7.27 -39.96
CA ILE A 109 -5.01 -7.69 -41.17
C ILE A 109 -5.49 -9.17 -41.09
N TYR A 110 -4.89 -9.98 -40.21
CA TYR A 110 -5.23 -11.37 -39.96
C TYR A 110 -6.48 -11.61 -39.08
N ASP A 111 -6.99 -10.61 -38.35
CA ASP A 111 -8.16 -10.77 -37.45
C ASP A 111 -9.52 -10.64 -38.17
N ALA A 112 -9.55 -10.19 -39.43
CA ALA A 112 -10.80 -9.96 -40.18
C ALA A 112 -11.49 -11.25 -40.71
N LEU A 113 -10.88 -12.42 -40.53
CA LEU A 113 -11.33 -13.69 -41.13
C LEU A 113 -11.90 -14.71 -40.14
N LYS A 114 -12.04 -14.38 -38.84
CA LYS A 114 -12.64 -15.28 -37.86
C LYS A 114 -13.94 -14.70 -37.31
N GLU A 115 -15.02 -15.45 -37.50
CA GLU A 115 -16.30 -15.23 -36.84
C GLU A 115 -16.11 -15.23 -35.32
N VAL A 116 -16.58 -14.17 -34.67
CA VAL A 116 -16.29 -13.87 -33.27
C VAL A 116 -17.29 -14.60 -32.38
N ASN A 117 -16.85 -15.68 -31.73
CA ASN A 117 -17.62 -16.37 -30.71
C ASN A 117 -17.56 -15.59 -29.39
N LEU A 118 -18.70 -15.24 -28.80
CA LEU A 118 -18.77 -14.35 -27.63
C LEU A 118 -18.11 -14.95 -26.37
N ALA A 119 -17.98 -16.27 -26.30
CA ALA A 119 -17.31 -17.00 -25.22
C ALA A 119 -15.77 -16.87 -25.25
N ASP A 120 -15.18 -16.61 -26.42
CA ASP A 120 -13.73 -16.49 -26.61
C ASP A 120 -13.18 -15.12 -26.17
N MET A 121 -14.05 -14.15 -25.90
CA MET A 121 -13.65 -12.82 -25.41
C MET A 121 -13.17 -12.81 -23.95
N ALA A 122 -13.53 -13.83 -23.16
CA ALA A 122 -13.12 -13.95 -21.76
C ALA A 122 -11.63 -14.37 -21.60
N ASP A 123 -11.03 -14.96 -22.63
CA ASP A 123 -9.71 -15.60 -22.55
C ASP A 123 -8.55 -14.70 -23.02
N ARG A 124 -8.84 -13.56 -23.66
CA ARG A 124 -7.81 -12.65 -24.18
C ARG A 124 -7.58 -11.44 -23.27
N ARG A 125 -6.99 -11.71 -22.10
CA ARG A 125 -6.49 -10.71 -21.14
C ARG A 125 -5.20 -10.08 -21.66
N THR A 126 -5.20 -8.80 -22.02
CA THR A 126 -3.95 -8.07 -22.34
C THR A 126 -3.67 -7.00 -21.31
N SER A 127 -2.43 -6.83 -20.89
CA SER A 127 -2.05 -5.89 -19.83
C SER A 127 -1.82 -4.47 -20.39
N PHE A 128 -2.67 -3.51 -20.06
CA PHE A 128 -2.48 -2.07 -20.30
C PHE A 128 -1.90 -1.39 -19.06
N TYR A 129 -0.89 -0.56 -19.23
CA TYR A 129 -0.27 0.18 -18.13
C TYR A 129 -1.03 1.50 -17.91
N LEU A 130 -1.50 1.76 -16.69
CA LEU A 130 -1.74 3.14 -16.28
C LEU A 130 -0.39 3.86 -16.33
N PRO A 131 -0.27 5.08 -16.91
CA PRO A 131 0.96 5.84 -16.81
C PRO A 131 1.41 5.93 -15.35
N LEU A 132 2.64 5.50 -15.09
CA LEU A 132 3.26 5.61 -13.77
C LEU A 132 3.07 7.05 -13.27
N ASP A 133 2.54 7.19 -12.05
CA ASP A 133 2.27 8.48 -11.40
C ASP A 133 1.26 9.41 -12.11
N ALA A 134 0.16 8.86 -12.62
CA ALA A 134 -0.96 9.68 -13.11
C ALA A 134 -1.57 10.55 -11.99
N VAL A 135 -1.81 11.83 -12.27
CA VAL A 135 -2.52 12.74 -11.35
C VAL A 135 -3.90 13.04 -11.91
N LYS A 136 -4.94 12.83 -11.10
CA LYS A 136 -6.31 13.14 -11.46
C LYS A 136 -6.89 14.23 -10.58
N GLN A 137 -7.34 15.30 -11.23
CA GLN A 137 -8.18 16.31 -10.59
C GLN A 137 -9.66 15.89 -10.70
N LEU A 138 -10.35 15.88 -9.57
CA LEU A 138 -11.75 15.52 -9.44
C LEU A 138 -12.55 16.72 -8.93
N HIS A 139 -13.72 16.95 -9.51
CA HIS A 139 -14.73 17.86 -8.97
C HIS A 139 -15.75 17.00 -8.22
N ILE A 140 -15.87 17.20 -6.91
CA ILE A 140 -16.67 16.36 -6.01
C ILE A 140 -17.51 17.21 -5.06
N SER A 141 -18.47 16.58 -4.37
CA SER A 141 -19.27 17.23 -3.34
C SER A 141 -18.76 16.90 -1.94
N SER A 142 -19.24 17.64 -0.95
CA SER A 142 -18.95 17.42 0.48
C SER A 142 -19.46 16.08 1.00
N LEU A 143 -20.34 15.41 0.25
CA LEU A 143 -20.88 14.09 0.57
C LEU A 143 -20.13 12.95 -0.11
N THR A 144 -19.23 13.26 -1.05
CA THR A 144 -18.45 12.22 -1.74
C THR A 144 -17.50 11.55 -0.76
N THR A 145 -17.66 10.25 -0.60
CA THR A 145 -16.87 9.41 0.30
C THR A 145 -15.55 8.95 -0.34
N VAL A 146 -14.61 8.50 0.50
CA VAL A 146 -13.38 7.85 0.05
C VAL A 146 -13.69 6.63 -0.84
N SER A 147 -14.70 5.82 -0.48
CA SER A 147 -15.13 4.66 -1.28
C SER A 147 -15.50 5.05 -2.71
N GLU A 148 -16.32 6.09 -2.87
CA GLU A 148 -16.75 6.58 -4.19
C GLU A 148 -15.59 7.16 -5.00
N VAL A 149 -14.65 7.85 -4.34
CA VAL A 149 -13.43 8.34 -5.00
C VAL A 149 -12.60 7.19 -5.54
N ILE A 150 -12.38 6.13 -4.74
CA ILE A 150 -11.62 4.93 -5.18
C ILE A 150 -12.34 4.29 -6.37
N GLN A 151 -13.62 3.96 -6.24
CA GLN A 151 -14.40 3.31 -7.30
C GLN A 151 -14.44 4.14 -8.57
N GLY A 152 -14.67 5.45 -8.46
CA GLY A 152 -14.72 6.39 -9.58
C GLY A 152 -13.39 6.47 -10.32
N LEU A 153 -12.26 6.49 -9.59
CA LEU A 153 -10.92 6.48 -10.19
C LEU A 153 -10.63 5.15 -10.89
N LEU A 154 -10.88 4.02 -10.25
CA LEU A 154 -10.64 2.69 -10.85
C LEU A 154 -11.46 2.52 -12.14
N LYS A 155 -12.75 2.88 -12.10
CA LYS A 155 -13.62 2.88 -13.29
C LYS A 155 -13.09 3.81 -14.38
N LYS A 156 -12.66 5.02 -14.02
CA LYS A 156 -12.14 6.01 -14.98
C LYS A 156 -10.88 5.52 -15.70
N PHE A 157 -10.05 4.75 -15.00
CA PHE A 157 -8.81 4.18 -15.54
C PHE A 157 -8.95 2.72 -15.98
N MET A 158 -10.19 2.21 -16.07
CA MET A 158 -10.50 0.84 -16.52
C MET A 158 -9.76 -0.26 -15.72
N VAL A 159 -9.53 -0.01 -14.43
CA VAL A 159 -8.95 -0.98 -13.52
C VAL A 159 -10.03 -1.97 -13.10
N MET A 160 -9.86 -3.23 -13.49
CA MET A 160 -10.82 -4.32 -13.26
C MET A 160 -10.63 -5.06 -11.94
N ASP A 161 -9.56 -4.75 -11.20
CA ASP A 161 -9.30 -5.33 -9.88
C ASP A 161 -10.38 -4.96 -8.85
N ASN A 162 -10.51 -5.81 -7.80
CA ASN A 162 -11.40 -5.53 -6.67
C ASN A 162 -11.02 -4.17 -6.02
N PRO A 163 -11.95 -3.21 -5.89
CA PRO A 163 -11.70 -1.93 -5.23
C PRO A 163 -11.10 -2.04 -3.82
N GLN A 164 -11.38 -3.12 -3.09
CA GLN A 164 -10.82 -3.38 -1.76
C GLN A 164 -9.29 -3.59 -1.76
N LYS A 165 -8.69 -3.89 -2.92
CA LYS A 165 -7.24 -3.94 -3.07
C LYS A 165 -6.59 -2.56 -3.04
N PHE A 166 -7.39 -1.49 -3.09
CA PHE A 166 -6.90 -0.12 -3.14
C PHE A 166 -7.31 0.65 -1.89
N ALA A 167 -6.51 1.65 -1.56
CA ALA A 167 -6.84 2.59 -0.52
C ALA A 167 -6.40 4.00 -0.91
N LEU A 168 -7.19 4.97 -0.45
CA LEU A 168 -6.83 6.38 -0.52
C LEU A 168 -6.07 6.76 0.74
N PHE A 169 -4.92 7.37 0.57
CA PHE A 169 -4.09 7.90 1.64
C PHE A 169 -4.14 9.42 1.61
N LYS A 170 -4.13 10.03 2.79
CA LYS A 170 -3.68 11.41 2.94
C LYS A 170 -2.18 11.43 3.20
N GLN A 171 -1.49 12.29 2.49
CA GLN A 171 -0.06 12.54 2.62
C GLN A 171 0.14 13.96 3.14
N MET A 172 0.94 14.10 4.20
CA MET A 172 1.24 15.38 4.86
C MET A 172 2.75 15.47 5.12
N GLN A 173 3.32 16.66 4.98
CA GLN A 173 4.71 16.90 5.35
C GLN A 173 4.79 17.47 6.78
N ARG A 174 5.55 16.82 7.66
CA ARG A 174 5.75 17.25 9.05
C ARG A 174 7.22 17.06 9.43
N ASP A 175 7.86 18.12 9.93
CA ASP A 175 9.26 18.10 10.42
C ASP A 175 10.27 17.51 9.41
N GLY A 176 10.06 17.78 8.10
CA GLY A 176 10.89 17.26 7.01
C GLY A 176 10.60 15.80 6.61
N GLN A 177 9.69 15.12 7.30
CA GLN A 177 9.25 13.77 6.98
C GLN A 177 7.90 13.77 6.26
N VAL A 178 7.73 12.83 5.32
CA VAL A 178 6.47 12.63 4.60
C VAL A 178 5.68 11.50 5.26
N LEU A 179 4.54 11.84 5.86
CA LEU A 179 3.66 10.88 6.51
C LEU A 179 2.53 10.45 5.56
N PHE A 180 2.21 9.16 5.55
CA PHE A 180 1.07 8.59 4.85
C PHE A 180 0.09 8.00 5.86
N GLN A 181 -1.17 8.42 5.79
CA GLN A 181 -2.24 7.86 6.61
C GLN A 181 -3.36 7.33 5.72
N LYS A 182 -3.74 6.06 5.89
CA LYS A 182 -4.88 5.44 5.20
C LYS A 182 -6.17 6.13 5.65
N LEU A 183 -7.01 6.52 4.70
CA LEU A 183 -8.32 7.09 4.97
C LEU A 183 -9.37 5.97 5.12
N PRO A 184 -10.23 6.02 6.14
CA PRO A 184 -11.43 5.20 6.22
C PRO A 184 -12.34 5.42 5.00
N LEU A 185 -13.00 4.36 4.53
CA LEU A 185 -13.88 4.41 3.35
C LEU A 185 -15.09 5.35 3.52
N THR A 186 -15.48 5.62 4.77
CA THR A 186 -16.61 6.48 5.16
C THR A 186 -16.23 7.95 5.35
N GLU A 187 -14.94 8.31 5.26
CA GLU A 187 -14.52 9.72 5.33
C GLU A 187 -14.84 10.49 4.04
N TYR A 188 -14.81 11.82 4.13
CA TYR A 188 -15.15 12.75 3.06
C TYR A 188 -13.91 13.56 2.62
N PRO A 189 -13.24 13.21 1.50
CA PRO A 189 -11.99 13.85 1.10
C PRO A 189 -12.09 15.36 0.87
N LEU A 190 -13.23 15.86 0.38
CA LEU A 190 -13.41 17.29 0.17
C LEU A 190 -13.41 18.07 1.50
N TYR A 191 -13.98 17.50 2.55
CA TYR A 191 -13.95 18.10 3.89
C TYR A 191 -12.52 18.18 4.44
N LEU A 192 -11.73 17.11 4.28
CA LEU A 192 -10.32 17.11 4.66
C LEU A 192 -9.53 18.18 3.90
N ARG A 193 -9.79 18.34 2.60
CA ARG A 193 -9.18 19.39 1.78
C ARG A 193 -9.56 20.78 2.26
N LEU A 194 -10.82 21.01 2.61
CA LEU A 194 -11.29 22.29 3.15
C LEU A 194 -10.55 22.64 4.46
N LEU A 195 -10.42 21.68 5.38
CA LEU A 195 -9.72 21.89 6.64
C LEU A 195 -8.23 22.19 6.47
N ALA A 196 -7.57 21.55 5.50
CA ALA A 196 -6.14 21.73 5.25
C ALA A 196 -5.77 22.99 4.44
N GLY A 197 -6.76 23.75 3.93
CA GLY A 197 -6.52 24.89 3.01
C GLY A 197 -6.31 24.44 1.57
N PRO A 198 -5.82 25.25 0.62
CA PRO A 198 -5.62 24.84 -0.78
C PRO A 198 -4.23 24.28 -1.12
N ASP A 199 -3.26 24.42 -0.22
CA ASP A 199 -1.87 24.03 -0.42
C ASP A 199 -1.69 22.50 -0.52
N THR A 200 -0.99 22.01 -1.54
CA THR A 200 -0.76 20.58 -1.75
C THR A 200 0.33 20.00 -0.86
N ASP A 201 1.22 20.84 -0.31
CA ASP A 201 2.28 20.41 0.59
C ASP A 201 1.71 20.12 1.99
N SER A 202 0.69 20.88 2.41
CA SER A 202 -0.06 20.61 3.63
C SER A 202 -0.87 19.31 3.58
N LEU A 203 -1.45 18.99 2.41
CA LEU A 203 -2.26 17.80 2.21
C LEU A 203 -2.30 17.39 0.73
N SER A 204 -1.89 16.16 0.45
CA SER A 204 -2.08 15.51 -0.86
C SER A 204 -2.83 14.19 -0.69
N PHE A 205 -3.59 13.80 -1.71
CA PHE A 205 -4.27 12.49 -1.74
C PHE A 205 -3.54 11.55 -2.67
N VAL A 206 -3.33 10.31 -2.22
CA VAL A 206 -2.63 9.29 -3.00
C VAL A 206 -3.42 7.99 -3.00
N LEU A 207 -3.81 7.52 -4.18
CA LEU A 207 -4.40 6.21 -4.38
C LEU A 207 -3.27 5.19 -4.56
N LYS A 208 -3.22 4.18 -3.68
CA LYS A 208 -2.27 3.07 -3.77
C LYS A 208 -3.00 1.75 -3.69
N GLU A 209 -2.35 0.70 -4.16
CA GLU A 209 -2.70 -0.66 -3.76
C GLU A 209 -2.37 -0.82 -2.26
N ASN A 210 -3.19 -1.58 -1.53
CA ASN A 210 -2.91 -1.97 -0.15
C ASN A 210 -1.66 -2.87 -0.15
N GLU A 211 -0.49 -2.26 -0.03
CA GLU A 211 0.79 -2.97 0.16
C GLU A 211 0.94 -3.52 1.59
N THR A 212 0.02 -3.20 2.50
CA THR A 212 0.24 -3.37 3.94
C THR A 212 0.37 -4.82 4.39
N GLY A 213 0.05 -5.82 3.55
CA GLY A 213 0.06 -7.23 3.97
C GLY A 213 -0.94 -7.54 5.10
N GLU A 214 -1.77 -6.56 5.51
CA GLU A 214 -2.88 -6.75 6.42
C GLU A 214 -4.01 -7.39 5.62
N VAL A 215 -4.05 -8.71 5.67
CA VAL A 215 -5.16 -9.50 5.18
C VAL A 215 -6.34 -9.28 6.13
N GLU A 216 -7.48 -8.86 5.59
CA GLU A 216 -8.75 -8.78 6.32
C GLU A 216 -9.25 -10.21 6.59
N TRP A 217 -8.69 -10.86 7.62
CA TRP A 217 -8.94 -12.26 7.92
C TRP A 217 -10.42 -12.57 8.20
N ASP A 218 -11.17 -11.60 8.70
CA ASP A 218 -12.61 -11.72 8.98
C ASP A 218 -13.47 -11.87 7.71
N ALA A 219 -12.91 -11.59 6.52
CA ALA A 219 -13.60 -11.75 5.24
C ALA A 219 -13.57 -13.20 4.70
N PHE A 220 -12.78 -14.08 5.31
CA PHE A 220 -12.63 -15.47 4.87
C PHE A 220 -13.46 -16.42 5.74
N SER A 221 -13.96 -17.49 5.13
CA SER A 221 -14.64 -18.56 5.86
C SER A 221 -13.65 -19.38 6.70
N ILE A 222 -14.17 -20.04 7.74
CA ILE A 222 -13.35 -20.89 8.63
C ILE A 222 -12.53 -21.95 7.85
N PRO A 223 -13.08 -22.65 6.84
CA PRO A 223 -12.28 -23.61 6.04
C PRO A 223 -11.14 -22.96 5.25
N GLU A 224 -11.34 -21.74 4.74
CA GLU A 224 -10.30 -20.99 4.02
C GLU A 224 -9.17 -20.58 4.98
N LEU A 225 -9.52 -20.11 6.17
CA LEU A 225 -8.55 -19.81 7.24
C LEU A 225 -7.73 -21.05 7.65
N GLN A 226 -8.37 -22.21 7.77
CA GLN A 226 -7.69 -23.47 8.05
C GLN A 226 -6.72 -23.88 6.93
N ASN A 227 -7.10 -23.65 5.68
CA ASN A 227 -6.23 -23.92 4.53
C ASN A 227 -5.00 -23.00 4.54
N PHE A 228 -5.17 -21.71 4.83
CA PHE A 228 -4.04 -20.78 4.96
C PHE A 228 -3.07 -21.21 6.07
N LEU A 229 -3.58 -21.62 7.24
CA LEU A 229 -2.74 -22.16 8.32
C LEU A 229 -1.95 -23.38 7.87
N MET A 230 -2.59 -24.32 7.17
CA MET A 230 -1.93 -25.53 6.67
C MET A 230 -0.80 -25.20 5.67
N ILE A 231 -1.02 -24.24 4.77
CA ILE A 231 -0.01 -23.78 3.81
C ILE A 231 1.17 -23.16 4.54
N LEU A 232 0.91 -22.27 5.51
CA LEU A 232 1.95 -21.60 6.30
C LEU A 232 2.78 -22.59 7.12
N ASP A 233 2.15 -23.57 7.76
CA ASP A 233 2.85 -24.63 8.51
C ASP A 233 3.80 -25.44 7.60
N LYS A 234 3.39 -25.68 6.36
CA LYS A 234 4.21 -26.38 5.37
C LYS A 234 5.39 -25.52 4.93
N GLU A 235 5.15 -24.26 4.59
CA GLU A 235 6.19 -23.32 4.20
C GLU A 235 7.23 -23.10 5.32
N GLU A 236 6.78 -23.01 6.57
CA GLU A 236 7.67 -22.87 7.72
C GLU A 236 8.58 -24.11 7.87
N LYS A 237 8.01 -25.32 7.79
CA LYS A 237 8.79 -26.57 7.84
C LYS A 237 9.81 -26.63 6.72
N ASP A 238 9.41 -26.28 5.50
CA ASP A 238 10.31 -26.28 4.34
C ASP A 238 11.45 -25.25 4.53
N LYS A 239 11.17 -24.07 5.08
CA LYS A 239 12.21 -23.06 5.41
C LYS A 239 13.16 -23.55 6.50
N ILE A 240 12.66 -24.16 7.57
CA ILE A 240 13.50 -24.74 8.63
C ILE A 240 14.46 -25.77 8.02
N GLN A 241 13.97 -26.66 7.16
CA GLN A 241 14.79 -27.66 6.50
C GLN A 241 15.85 -27.02 5.59
N GLN A 242 15.49 -25.98 4.83
CA GLN A 242 16.45 -25.26 3.98
C GLN A 242 17.56 -24.61 4.81
N VAL A 243 17.22 -23.95 5.91
CA VAL A 243 18.19 -23.31 6.82
C VAL A 243 19.12 -24.37 7.43
N GLN A 244 18.55 -25.48 7.92
CA GLN A 244 19.34 -26.59 8.47
C GLN A 244 20.29 -27.18 7.42
N LYS A 245 19.83 -27.37 6.19
CA LYS A 245 20.67 -27.86 5.08
C LYS A 245 21.82 -26.89 4.77
N LYS A 246 21.53 -25.59 4.64
CA LYS A 246 22.56 -24.55 4.42
C LYS A 246 23.59 -24.54 5.56
N TYR A 247 23.13 -24.60 6.81
CA TYR A 247 24.01 -24.66 7.97
C TYR A 247 24.91 -25.91 7.97
N ASN A 248 24.35 -27.09 7.67
CA ASN A 248 25.11 -28.34 7.62
C ASN A 248 26.19 -28.33 6.52
N ILE A 249 25.86 -27.82 5.33
CA ILE A 249 26.83 -27.66 4.24
C ILE A 249 27.96 -26.72 4.66
N PHE A 250 27.62 -25.57 5.24
CA PHE A 250 28.61 -24.60 5.68
C PHE A 250 29.52 -25.17 6.77
N LYS A 251 28.93 -25.87 7.76
CA LYS A 251 29.66 -26.54 8.83
C LYS A 251 30.64 -27.59 8.30
N GLN A 252 30.24 -28.41 7.33
CA GLN A 252 31.11 -29.42 6.71
C GLN A 252 32.32 -28.77 6.03
N ARG A 253 32.09 -27.75 5.19
CA ARG A 253 33.17 -27.01 4.52
C ARG A 253 34.16 -26.38 5.50
N LEU A 254 33.64 -25.81 6.58
CA LEU A 254 34.48 -25.22 7.63
C LEU A 254 35.35 -26.28 8.31
N GLN A 255 34.79 -27.46 8.61
CA GLN A 255 35.53 -28.57 9.21
C GLN A 255 36.59 -29.15 8.28
N GLU A 256 36.31 -29.24 6.97
CA GLU A 256 37.29 -29.64 5.96
C GLU A 256 38.46 -28.65 5.90
N THR A 257 38.16 -27.35 5.83
CA THR A 257 39.17 -26.29 5.80
C THR A 257 40.06 -26.30 7.05
N LEU A 258 39.49 -26.53 8.24
CA LEU A 258 40.25 -26.63 9.48
C LEU A 258 41.22 -27.83 9.45
N LYS A 259 40.77 -29.01 8.99
CA LYS A 259 41.62 -30.20 8.86
C LYS A 259 42.75 -30.00 7.85
N GLU A 260 42.49 -29.34 6.73
CA GLU A 260 43.52 -29.03 5.73
C GLU A 260 44.57 -28.05 6.24
N ALA A 261 44.18 -27.10 7.09
CA ALA A 261 45.11 -26.17 7.73
C ALA A 261 46.01 -26.86 8.76
N GLU A 262 45.48 -27.80 9.54
CA GLU A 262 46.25 -28.60 10.51
C GLU A 262 47.23 -29.56 9.82
N GLY A 263 46.86 -30.14 8.67
CA GLY A 263 47.72 -31.05 7.90
C GLY A 263 48.89 -30.38 7.16
N LYS A 264 48.90 -29.05 7.00
CA LYS A 264 50.00 -28.30 6.35
C LYS A 264 51.04 -27.75 7.33
N ALA A 265 50.83 -27.92 8.64
CA ALA A 265 51.70 -27.39 9.69
C ALA A 265 52.65 -28.43 10.31
N GLY A 266 52.72 -29.66 9.77
CA GLY A 266 53.67 -30.71 10.16
C GLY A 266 54.61 -31.07 9.02
#